data_AF-A0A2A2QC54-F1
#
_entry.id   AF-A0A2A2QC54-F1
#
_cell.length_a   1.000
_cell.length_b   1.000
_cell.length_c   1.000
_cell.angle_alpha   90.00
_cell.angle_beta   90.00
_cell.angle_gamma   90.00
#
_symmetry.space_group_name_H-M   'P 1'
#
loop_
_entity.id
_entity.type
_entity.pdbx_description
1 polymer ?
#
loop_
_entity_poly.entity_id
_entity_poly.type
_entity_poly.pdbx_seq_one_letter_code
_entity_poly.pdbx_strand_id
1 'polypeptide(L)'
;MTAAARATAPRRFLKATHDLVFHHVHGGQLIYNACWEDPRIDRQLLGLGRDSRVVMITSAGCNALDYLLDGPAEIHAIDVNPRQNAVLELKLALIRRGDFGDLFEFFGIGSHERFKPVYRAVRAQLSASARDFWDDKISFFDPGSMKKSFYYHGAAGTAAWLMGGALFRAKPNIRNHALCLLDADSLAQQAGVYARLEPKIWGKLSHWLLRQRMIMTLLGVPAPQLKLIEDSYPGGVTAYVKDKLRHVMSGLPARENYFWRVYITGSYTLSCCPNYLREENLPLLAGRADRVKPHTCTVAQFLRRNPGIYSHYVLLDHQDWLAWHEPEALLEEWELILANSRPGTRILMRSAGLDLSFVPAPVRERLRFFPEITAPMHLTDRVGTYGSLHFAEVR
;
A
#
# COMPACT_ATOMS: atom_id res chain seq x y z
N MET A 1 17.06 46.15 21.61
CA MET A 1 15.85 45.91 22.42
C MET A 1 14.69 45.69 21.46
N THR A 2 14.57 44.48 20.91
CA THR A 2 13.65 43.39 21.32
C THR A 2 12.21 43.59 20.88
N ALA A 3 11.87 43.00 19.74
CA ALA A 3 10.53 42.55 19.40
C ALA A 3 10.61 41.16 18.73
N ALA A 4 11.26 40.22 19.42
CA ALA A 4 11.19 38.79 19.13
C ALA A 4 10.50 38.12 20.30
N ALA A 5 9.20 37.80 20.14
CA ALA A 5 8.44 36.77 20.85
C ALA A 5 6.95 37.06 20.75
N ARG A 6 6.23 36.41 19.81
CA ARG A 6 4.81 36.05 19.95
C ARG A 6 4.31 35.24 18.74
N ALA A 7 4.89 34.04 18.57
CA ALA A 7 4.33 33.02 17.67
C ALA A 7 4.71 31.60 18.12
N THR A 8 4.53 31.25 19.41
CA THR A 8 5.21 30.06 19.97
C THR A 8 4.46 29.32 21.08
N ALA A 9 3.19 28.91 20.86
CA ALA A 9 2.59 27.87 21.71
C ALA A 9 1.61 26.92 21.00
N PRO A 10 0.57 27.39 20.28
CA PRO A 10 -0.48 26.48 19.80
C PRO A 10 -0.03 25.59 18.63
N ARG A 11 0.77 26.16 17.71
CA ARG A 11 1.31 25.44 16.54
C ARG A 11 2.39 24.40 16.90
N ARG A 12 3.18 24.64 17.96
CA ARG A 12 4.17 23.68 18.47
C ARG A 12 3.51 22.49 19.17
N PHE A 13 2.43 22.72 19.91
CA PHE A 13 1.70 21.67 20.61
C PHE A 13 0.90 20.76 19.66
N LEU A 14 0.31 21.32 18.60
CA LEU A 14 -0.33 20.58 17.52
C LEU A 14 0.66 19.79 16.65
N LYS A 15 1.87 20.32 16.42
CA LYS A 15 2.95 19.58 15.73
C LYS A 15 3.46 18.41 16.59
N ALA A 16 3.71 18.64 17.88
CA ALA A 16 4.16 17.60 18.80
C ALA A 16 3.15 16.45 18.99
N THR A 17 1.84 16.74 18.99
CA THR A 17 0.79 15.71 19.10
C THR A 17 0.61 14.90 17.81
N HIS A 18 0.80 15.51 16.64
CA HIS A 18 0.78 14.82 15.35
C HIS A 18 2.02 13.94 15.13
N ASP A 19 3.20 14.44 15.47
CA ASP A 19 4.46 13.68 15.39
C ASP A 19 4.45 12.51 16.40
N LEU A 20 3.84 12.69 17.58
CA LEU A 20 3.66 11.61 18.56
C LEU A 20 2.68 10.55 18.05
N VAL A 21 1.58 10.90 17.40
CA VAL A 21 0.63 9.92 16.82
C VAL A 21 1.25 9.24 15.61
N PHE A 22 1.98 9.94 14.76
CA PHE A 22 2.69 9.35 13.62
C PHE A 22 3.77 8.37 14.10
N HIS A 23 4.64 8.77 15.04
CA HIS A 23 5.64 7.88 15.64
C HIS A 23 5.05 6.75 16.50
N HIS A 24 3.92 6.95 17.17
CA HIS A 24 3.28 5.91 17.98
C HIS A 24 2.53 4.90 17.11
N VAL A 25 1.86 5.34 16.03
CA VAL A 25 1.18 4.48 15.06
C VAL A 25 2.18 3.74 14.18
N HIS A 26 3.30 4.37 13.79
CA HIS A 26 4.34 3.74 12.95
C HIS A 26 5.38 2.95 13.76
N GLY A 27 5.62 3.33 15.02
CA GLY A 27 6.66 2.72 15.86
C GLY A 27 6.24 1.45 16.60
N GLY A 28 4.93 1.25 16.85
CA GLY A 28 4.41 0.14 17.65
C GLY A 28 3.62 -0.94 16.90
N GLN A 29 3.13 -0.66 15.69
CA GLN A 29 2.15 -1.51 15.00
C GLN A 29 2.53 -1.81 13.56
N LEU A 30 2.04 -2.94 13.04
CA LEU A 30 1.98 -3.21 11.61
C LEU A 30 0.97 -2.25 10.99
N ILE A 31 1.33 -1.54 9.92
CA ILE A 31 0.43 -0.56 9.30
C ILE A 31 -0.45 -1.25 8.25
N TYR A 32 0.19 -1.82 7.24
CA TYR A 32 -0.44 -2.50 6.11
C TYR A 32 -0.15 -4.00 6.16
N ASN A 33 -1.13 -4.82 5.80
CA ASN A 33 -0.99 -6.28 5.70
C ASN A 33 -0.95 -6.76 4.23
N ALA A 34 -1.31 -5.89 3.30
CA ALA A 34 -1.22 -6.06 1.86
C ALA A 34 -0.91 -4.72 1.19
N CYS A 35 -0.22 -4.73 0.03
CA CYS A 35 -0.03 -3.55 -0.81
C CYS A 35 -1.37 -3.03 -1.32
N TRP A 36 -1.50 -1.71 -1.46
CA TRP A 36 -2.65 -1.01 -2.04
C TRP A 36 -2.24 -0.31 -3.34
N GLU A 37 -1.37 -0.96 -4.11
CA GLU A 37 -0.81 -0.47 -5.35
C GLU A 37 -0.96 -1.56 -6.41
N ASP A 38 -1.68 -1.31 -7.51
CA ASP A 38 -1.94 -2.35 -8.51
C ASP A 38 -0.66 -2.73 -9.31
N PRO A 39 -0.08 -3.94 -9.10
CA PRO A 39 1.13 -4.33 -9.82
C PRO A 39 0.88 -4.56 -11.31
N ARG A 40 -0.37 -4.72 -11.76
CA ARG A 40 -0.71 -4.87 -13.19
C ARG A 40 -0.31 -3.63 -13.98
N ILE A 41 -0.50 -2.44 -13.40
CA ILE A 41 -0.12 -1.17 -14.02
C ILE A 41 1.38 -0.97 -13.87
N ASP A 42 1.91 -1.27 -12.68
CA ASP A 42 3.32 -1.03 -12.36
C ASP A 42 4.24 -1.84 -13.27
N ARG A 43 3.93 -3.11 -13.51
CA ARG A 43 4.72 -3.97 -14.40
C ARG A 43 4.70 -3.51 -15.85
N GLN A 44 3.59 -2.94 -16.32
CA GLN A 44 3.49 -2.36 -17.66
C GLN A 44 4.36 -1.10 -17.81
N LEU A 45 4.37 -0.23 -16.80
CA LEU A 45 5.16 1.01 -16.81
C LEU A 45 6.65 0.73 -16.61
N LEU A 46 6.99 -0.15 -15.66
CA LEU A 46 8.36 -0.41 -15.27
C LEU A 46 9.11 -1.24 -16.31
N GLY A 47 8.46 -2.19 -16.98
CA GLY A 47 9.10 -3.06 -17.98
C GLY A 47 10.33 -3.78 -17.41
N LEU A 48 10.17 -4.43 -16.26
CA LEU A 48 11.25 -5.11 -15.54
C LEU A 48 11.81 -6.30 -16.32
N GLY A 49 13.10 -6.59 -16.12
CA GLY A 49 13.76 -7.75 -16.70
C GLY A 49 15.08 -8.05 -15.98
N ARG A 50 15.87 -8.99 -16.51
CA ARG A 50 17.09 -9.51 -15.84
C ARG A 50 18.14 -8.47 -15.43
N ASP A 51 18.16 -7.30 -16.08
CA ASP A 51 19.11 -6.21 -15.79
C ASP A 51 18.50 -5.15 -14.83
N SER A 52 17.27 -5.38 -14.35
CA SER A 52 16.58 -4.49 -13.43
C SER A 52 17.12 -4.62 -12.01
N ARG A 53 17.60 -3.51 -11.45
CA ARG A 53 17.96 -3.33 -10.04
C ARG A 53 16.97 -2.33 -9.46
N VAL A 54 16.05 -2.81 -8.64
CA VAL A 54 14.88 -2.07 -8.20
C VAL A 54 15.07 -1.59 -6.76
N VAL A 55 14.80 -0.32 -6.49
CA VAL A 55 14.64 0.21 -5.13
C VAL A 55 13.17 0.57 -4.94
N MET A 56 12.52 0.02 -3.91
CA MET A 56 11.09 0.24 -3.71
C MET A 56 10.71 0.32 -2.24
N ILE A 57 9.59 0.97 -1.95
CA ILE A 57 8.95 0.88 -0.62
C ILE A 57 8.38 -0.53 -0.42
N THR A 58 8.61 -1.15 0.74
CA THR A 58 8.20 -2.54 0.99
C THR A 58 6.68 -2.74 0.98
N SER A 59 5.90 -1.93 1.71
CA SER A 59 4.43 -1.98 1.73
C SER A 59 3.85 -3.41 1.97
N ALA A 60 4.35 -4.13 2.98
CA ALA A 60 4.03 -5.55 3.25
C ALA A 60 4.51 -6.58 2.18
N GLY A 61 5.21 -6.12 1.14
CA GLY A 61 6.00 -6.97 0.24
C GLY A 61 5.25 -7.62 -0.92
N CYS A 62 3.94 -7.38 -1.10
CA CYS A 62 3.18 -8.05 -2.19
C CYS A 62 3.71 -7.64 -3.57
N ASN A 63 3.95 -6.35 -3.81
CA ASN A 63 4.43 -5.87 -5.10
C ASN A 63 5.88 -6.29 -5.37
N ALA A 64 6.74 -6.37 -4.34
CA ALA A 64 8.08 -6.91 -4.49
C ALA A 64 8.06 -8.36 -5.02
N LEU A 65 7.13 -9.18 -4.52
CA LEU A 65 6.94 -10.54 -4.99
C LEU A 65 6.32 -10.59 -6.39
N ASP A 66 5.41 -9.67 -6.73
CA ASP A 66 4.84 -9.56 -8.08
C ASP A 66 5.92 -9.18 -9.12
N TYR A 67 6.77 -8.21 -8.79
CA TYR A 67 7.89 -7.78 -9.63
C TYR A 67 8.95 -8.88 -9.80
N LEU A 68 9.10 -9.77 -8.82
CA LEU A 68 10.03 -10.89 -8.90
C LEU A 68 9.70 -11.88 -10.03
N LEU A 69 8.42 -11.92 -10.45
CA LEU A 69 7.97 -12.73 -11.58
C LEU A 69 8.57 -12.27 -12.91
N ASP A 70 8.86 -10.97 -13.06
CA ASP A 70 9.53 -10.41 -14.25
C ASP A 70 11.05 -10.71 -14.28
N GLY A 71 11.57 -11.31 -13.21
CA GLY A 71 12.95 -11.76 -13.12
C GLY A 71 14.01 -10.65 -13.02
N PRO A 72 13.83 -9.59 -12.21
CA PRO A 72 14.87 -8.59 -11.96
C PRO A 72 16.16 -9.22 -11.43
N ALA A 73 17.29 -8.51 -11.59
CA ALA A 73 18.56 -8.88 -10.97
C ALA A 73 18.43 -8.86 -9.45
N GLU A 74 17.86 -7.78 -8.91
CA GLU A 74 17.60 -7.62 -7.48
C GLU A 74 16.50 -6.60 -7.20
N ILE A 75 15.83 -6.79 -6.07
CA ILE A 75 14.85 -5.87 -5.50
C ILE A 75 15.29 -5.52 -4.09
N HIS A 76 15.52 -4.23 -3.83
CA HIS A 76 15.75 -3.67 -2.52
C HIS A 76 14.43 -3.11 -2.00
N ALA A 77 13.82 -3.83 -1.06
CA ALA A 77 12.56 -3.43 -0.43
C ALA A 77 12.88 -2.66 0.86
N ILE A 78 12.56 -1.36 0.87
CA ILE A 78 12.93 -0.43 1.92
C ILE A 78 11.70 -0.04 2.73
N ASP A 79 11.79 -0.10 4.06
CA ASP A 79 10.73 0.39 4.93
C ASP A 79 11.30 0.93 6.23
N VAL A 80 10.74 2.03 6.73
CA VAL A 80 11.10 2.56 8.05
C VAL A 80 10.52 1.73 9.18
N ASN A 81 9.41 1.02 8.94
CA ASN A 81 8.78 0.14 9.91
C ASN A 81 9.28 -1.30 9.72
N PRO A 82 10.10 -1.84 10.65
CA PRO A 82 10.62 -3.20 10.52
C PRO A 82 9.54 -4.28 10.41
N ARG A 83 8.31 -4.01 10.89
CA ARG A 83 7.21 -4.97 10.84
C ARG A 83 6.71 -5.22 9.42
N GLN A 84 6.81 -4.23 8.54
CA GLN A 84 6.49 -4.40 7.12
C GLN A 84 7.47 -5.36 6.44
N ASN A 85 8.77 -5.18 6.74
CA ASN A 85 9.81 -6.11 6.31
C ASN A 85 9.62 -7.49 6.94
N ALA A 86 9.21 -7.60 8.19
CA ALA A 86 8.89 -8.88 8.81
C ALA A 86 7.78 -9.64 8.06
N VAL A 87 6.76 -8.95 7.54
CA VAL A 87 5.72 -9.57 6.68
C VAL A 87 6.31 -10.07 5.36
N LEU A 88 7.13 -9.27 4.70
CA LEU A 88 7.84 -9.70 3.49
C LEU A 88 8.74 -10.92 3.76
N GLU A 89 9.50 -10.91 4.85
CA GLU A 89 10.39 -12.02 5.22
C GLU A 89 9.62 -13.32 5.47
N LEU A 90 8.47 -13.26 6.17
CA LEU A 90 7.63 -14.45 6.39
C LEU A 90 7.08 -15.00 5.07
N LYS A 91 6.64 -14.13 4.15
CA LYS A 91 6.22 -14.55 2.80
C LYS A 91 7.36 -15.22 2.04
N LEU A 92 8.55 -14.62 2.03
CA LEU A 92 9.73 -15.19 1.38
C LEU A 92 10.11 -16.55 1.98
N ALA A 93 10.05 -16.70 3.30
CA ALA A 93 10.39 -17.95 3.97
C ALA A 93 9.39 -19.08 3.67
N LEU A 94 8.09 -18.77 3.59
CA LEU A 94 7.06 -19.73 3.15
C LEU A 94 7.20 -20.08 1.67
N ILE A 95 7.50 -19.09 0.81
CA ILE A 95 7.78 -19.30 -0.62
C ILE A 95 8.99 -20.23 -0.80
N ARG A 96 10.09 -20.00 -0.08
CA ARG A 96 11.29 -20.87 -0.12
C ARG A 96 10.99 -22.30 0.35
N ARG A 97 10.06 -22.46 1.29
CA ARG A 97 9.64 -23.79 1.76
C ARG A 97 8.91 -24.58 0.67
N GLY A 98 8.28 -23.91 -0.30
CA GLY A 98 7.71 -24.57 -1.49
C GLY A 98 6.41 -25.34 -1.26
N ASP A 99 5.75 -25.17 -0.12
CA ASP A 99 4.43 -25.73 0.16
C ASP A 99 3.35 -24.69 -0.15
N PHE A 100 2.62 -24.88 -1.25
CA PHE A 100 1.58 -23.94 -1.68
C PHE A 100 0.41 -23.90 -0.71
N GLY A 101 0.01 -25.04 -0.14
CA GLY A 101 -1.12 -25.11 0.79
C GLY A 101 -0.86 -24.26 2.02
N ASP A 102 0.31 -24.43 2.64
CA ASP A 102 0.66 -23.63 3.81
C ASP A 102 0.87 -22.14 3.45
N LEU A 103 1.42 -21.81 2.27
CA LEU A 103 1.50 -20.42 1.80
C LEU A 103 0.11 -19.79 1.62
N PHE A 104 -0.81 -20.51 0.98
CA PHE A 104 -2.15 -20.03 0.69
C PHE A 104 -3.03 -19.98 1.94
N GLU A 105 -2.87 -20.86 2.92
CA GLU A 105 -3.57 -20.73 4.20
C GLU A 105 -3.12 -19.46 4.94
N PHE A 106 -1.79 -19.22 5.04
CA PHE A 106 -1.27 -18.01 5.69
C PHE A 106 -1.73 -16.72 4.99
N PHE A 107 -1.51 -16.60 3.68
CA PHE A 107 -1.68 -15.33 2.97
C PHE A 107 -2.78 -15.34 1.90
N GLY A 108 -3.36 -16.49 1.56
CA GLY A 108 -4.59 -16.58 0.78
C GLY A 108 -5.82 -16.45 1.69
N ILE A 109 -5.94 -17.34 2.68
CA ILE A 109 -7.03 -17.38 3.63
C ILE A 109 -6.84 -16.35 4.76
N GLY A 110 -5.60 -16.09 5.16
CA GLY A 110 -5.29 -15.20 6.29
C GLY A 110 -5.33 -15.92 7.64
N SER A 111 -5.48 -17.24 7.67
CA SER A 111 -5.55 -18.04 8.89
C SER A 111 -5.06 -19.45 8.61
N HIS A 112 -4.43 -20.09 9.59
CA HIS A 112 -3.92 -21.44 9.39
C HIS A 112 -4.01 -22.24 10.71
N GLU A 113 -4.63 -23.42 10.72
CA GLU A 113 -4.77 -24.22 11.96
C GLU A 113 -3.43 -24.60 12.61
N ARG A 114 -2.45 -25.01 11.79
CA ARG A 114 -1.07 -25.31 12.18
C ARG A 114 -0.13 -24.10 12.12
N PHE A 115 -0.61 -22.87 12.30
CA PHE A 115 0.21 -21.66 12.19
C PHE A 115 1.50 -21.70 13.02
N LYS A 116 1.44 -22.21 14.27
CA LYS A 116 2.62 -22.34 15.15
C LYS A 116 3.66 -23.34 14.61
N PRO A 117 3.31 -24.61 14.31
CA PRO A 117 4.24 -25.55 13.68
C PRO A 117 4.87 -25.04 12.38
N VAL A 118 4.06 -24.48 11.47
CA VAL A 118 4.55 -23.97 10.18
C VAL A 118 5.52 -22.83 10.38
N TYR A 119 5.19 -21.87 11.25
CA TYR A 119 6.09 -20.78 11.60
C TYR A 119 7.42 -21.28 12.19
N ARG A 120 7.38 -22.23 13.13
CA ARG A 120 8.61 -22.80 13.73
C ARG A 120 9.55 -23.39 12.68
N ALA A 121 9.00 -24.02 11.63
CA ALA A 121 9.79 -24.60 10.54
C ALA A 121 10.52 -23.55 9.68
N VAL A 122 9.97 -22.34 9.55
CA VAL A 122 10.56 -21.27 8.74
C VAL A 122 11.26 -20.18 9.57
N ARG A 123 11.05 -20.15 10.89
CA ARG A 123 11.56 -19.11 11.80
C ARG A 123 13.05 -18.86 11.68
N ALA A 124 13.85 -19.90 11.48
CA ALA A 124 15.31 -19.78 11.35
C ALA A 124 15.76 -18.98 10.11
N GLN A 125 14.90 -18.84 9.11
CA GLN A 125 15.19 -18.06 7.89
C GLN A 125 14.96 -16.55 8.07
N LEU A 126 14.28 -16.16 9.15
CA LEU A 126 13.94 -14.76 9.43
C LEU A 126 15.09 -14.04 10.14
N SER A 127 15.20 -12.73 9.93
CA SER A 127 16.06 -11.83 10.68
C SER A 127 15.66 -11.78 12.16
N ALA A 128 16.57 -11.34 13.04
CA ALA A 128 16.27 -11.21 14.47
C ALA A 128 15.03 -10.33 14.72
N SER A 129 14.96 -9.17 14.07
CA SER A 129 13.81 -8.25 14.21
C SER A 129 12.50 -8.86 13.70
N ALA A 130 12.54 -9.67 12.63
CA ALA A 130 11.34 -10.36 12.13
C ALA A 130 10.92 -11.50 13.07
N ARG A 131 11.86 -12.22 13.68
CA ARG A 131 11.57 -13.22 14.72
C ARG A 131 10.89 -12.58 15.92
N ASP A 132 11.44 -11.49 16.46
CA ASP A 132 10.87 -10.80 17.62
C ASP A 132 9.42 -10.39 17.38
N PHE A 133 9.11 -9.88 16.18
CA PHE A 133 7.75 -9.54 15.80
C PHE A 133 6.84 -10.77 15.70
N TRP A 134 7.26 -11.80 14.98
CA TRP A 134 6.41 -12.95 14.71
C TRP A 134 6.28 -13.89 15.91
N ASP A 135 7.27 -14.01 16.77
CA ASP A 135 7.15 -14.77 18.02
C ASP A 135 6.00 -14.24 18.89
N ASP A 136 5.83 -12.92 18.93
CA ASP A 136 4.73 -12.25 19.62
C ASP A 136 3.42 -12.28 18.81
N LYS A 137 3.48 -12.10 17.49
CA LYS A 137 2.29 -11.84 16.64
C LYS A 137 1.85 -12.99 15.74
N ILE A 138 2.44 -14.18 15.80
CA ILE A 138 2.04 -15.29 14.92
C ILE A 138 0.58 -15.71 15.12
N SER A 139 -0.01 -15.41 16.28
CA SER A 139 -1.45 -15.58 16.56
C SER A 139 -2.36 -14.72 15.67
N PHE A 140 -1.82 -13.80 14.86
CA PHE A 140 -2.59 -13.12 13.83
C PHE A 140 -3.17 -14.09 12.78
N PHE A 141 -2.58 -15.29 12.64
CA PHE A 141 -3.08 -16.36 11.77
C PHE A 141 -3.92 -17.40 12.52
N ASP A 142 -4.26 -17.16 13.80
CA ASP A 142 -5.06 -18.08 14.60
C ASP A 142 -6.54 -18.04 14.17
N PRO A 143 -7.11 -19.15 13.66
CA PRO A 143 -8.52 -19.22 13.28
C PRO A 143 -9.47 -19.09 14.48
N GLY A 144 -9.00 -19.38 15.70
CA GLY A 144 -9.74 -19.20 16.94
C GLY A 144 -9.76 -17.75 17.46
N SER A 145 -8.98 -16.85 16.86
CA SER A 145 -8.97 -15.44 17.27
C SER A 145 -10.30 -14.75 16.96
N MET A 146 -10.64 -13.68 17.70
CA MET A 146 -11.86 -12.90 17.46
C MET A 146 -11.93 -12.35 16.02
N LYS A 147 -10.78 -12.00 15.45
CA LYS A 147 -10.69 -11.43 14.10
C LYS A 147 -10.70 -12.50 13.02
N LYS A 148 -10.21 -13.72 13.31
CA LYS A 148 -10.21 -14.91 12.43
C LYS A 148 -9.40 -14.78 11.13
N SER A 149 -8.74 -13.64 10.89
CA SER A 149 -7.90 -13.44 9.72
C SER A 149 -6.83 -12.37 9.97
N PHE A 150 -5.61 -12.64 9.52
CA PHE A 150 -4.47 -11.75 9.44
C PHE A 150 -4.83 -10.40 8.80
N TYR A 151 -5.72 -10.41 7.81
CA TYR A 151 -6.13 -9.19 7.08
C TYR A 151 -6.94 -8.20 7.92
N TYR A 152 -7.36 -8.61 9.12
CA TYR A 152 -7.99 -7.73 10.10
C TYR A 152 -7.03 -7.26 11.20
N HIS A 153 -5.75 -7.62 11.12
CA HIS A 153 -4.69 -7.12 11.98
C HIS A 153 -3.90 -5.98 11.31
N GLY A 154 -3.15 -5.24 12.13
CA GLY A 154 -2.51 -3.99 11.74
C GLY A 154 -3.47 -2.80 11.74
N ALA A 155 -2.96 -1.60 11.46
CA ALA A 155 -3.75 -0.37 11.47
C ALA A 155 -4.87 -0.41 10.42
N ALA A 156 -4.53 -0.71 9.16
CA ALA A 156 -5.49 -0.79 8.06
C ALA A 156 -6.51 -1.93 8.28
N GLY A 157 -6.04 -3.13 8.65
CA GLY A 157 -6.90 -4.29 8.91
C GLY A 157 -7.86 -4.06 10.08
N THR A 158 -7.40 -3.44 11.16
CA THR A 158 -8.25 -3.13 12.32
C THR A 158 -9.32 -2.12 11.95
N ALA A 159 -8.99 -1.08 11.17
CA ALA A 159 -9.96 -0.11 10.68
C ALA A 159 -11.04 -0.79 9.83
N ALA A 160 -10.65 -1.64 8.88
CA ALA A 160 -11.59 -2.38 8.05
C ALA A 160 -12.48 -3.35 8.84
N TRP A 161 -11.93 -4.07 9.81
CA TRP A 161 -12.69 -4.98 10.68
C TRP A 161 -13.73 -4.23 11.52
N LEU A 162 -13.37 -3.08 12.09
CA LEU A 162 -14.28 -2.24 12.86
C LEU A 162 -15.38 -1.64 11.98
N MET A 163 -15.01 -1.04 10.85
CA MET A 163 -15.96 -0.41 9.92
C MET A 163 -16.90 -1.45 9.29
N GLY A 164 -16.35 -2.55 8.78
CA GLY A 164 -17.11 -3.66 8.21
C GLY A 164 -18.02 -4.30 9.26
N GLY A 165 -17.50 -4.59 10.45
CA GLY A 165 -18.29 -5.13 11.55
C GLY A 165 -19.45 -4.24 11.98
N ALA A 166 -19.24 -2.92 12.08
CA ALA A 166 -20.30 -1.97 12.38
C ALA A 166 -21.36 -1.91 11.26
N LEU A 167 -20.92 -1.86 9.99
CA LEU A 167 -21.82 -1.80 8.83
C LEU A 167 -22.65 -3.08 8.68
N PHE A 168 -22.01 -4.25 8.81
CA PHE A 168 -22.69 -5.55 8.68
C PHE A 168 -23.62 -5.84 9.85
N ARG A 169 -23.29 -5.41 11.08
CA ARG A 169 -24.24 -5.50 12.21
C ARG A 169 -25.45 -4.58 12.02
N ALA A 170 -25.23 -3.35 11.55
CA ALA A 170 -26.31 -2.41 11.31
C ALA A 170 -27.22 -2.83 10.15
N LYS A 171 -26.66 -3.49 9.13
CA LYS A 171 -27.37 -3.84 7.88
C LYS A 171 -26.90 -5.22 7.36
N PRO A 172 -27.44 -6.33 7.89
CA PRO A 172 -26.97 -7.69 7.57
C PRO A 172 -26.97 -8.00 6.06
N ASN A 173 -27.97 -7.51 5.33
CA ASN A 173 -28.10 -7.72 3.89
C ASN A 173 -26.98 -7.05 3.07
N ILE A 174 -26.27 -6.04 3.60
CA ILE A 174 -25.15 -5.39 2.88
C ILE A 174 -24.04 -6.38 2.58
N ARG A 175 -23.75 -7.31 3.51
CA ARG A 175 -22.70 -8.31 3.30
C ARG A 175 -22.97 -9.16 2.06
N ASN A 176 -24.20 -9.65 1.91
CA ASN A 176 -24.60 -10.44 0.75
C ASN A 176 -24.51 -9.64 -0.55
N HIS A 177 -24.91 -8.36 -0.53
CA HIS A 177 -24.78 -7.51 -1.72
C HIS A 177 -23.31 -7.21 -2.06
N ALA A 178 -22.44 -7.04 -1.06
CA ALA A 178 -21.01 -6.87 -1.28
C ALA A 178 -20.38 -8.13 -1.88
N LEU A 179 -20.79 -9.32 -1.44
CA LEU A 179 -20.37 -10.58 -2.06
C LEU A 179 -20.88 -10.69 -3.51
N CYS A 180 -22.17 -10.39 -3.75
CA CYS A 180 -22.72 -10.35 -5.11
C CYS A 180 -22.01 -9.34 -6.02
N LEU A 181 -21.50 -8.23 -5.46
CA LEU A 181 -20.71 -7.25 -6.21
C LEU A 181 -19.35 -7.85 -6.61
N LEU A 182 -18.67 -8.47 -5.64
CA LEU A 182 -17.35 -9.08 -5.84
C LEU A 182 -17.41 -10.29 -6.79
N ASP A 183 -18.54 -10.99 -6.86
CA ASP A 183 -18.71 -12.18 -7.69
C ASP A 183 -19.59 -11.90 -8.93
N ALA A 184 -19.77 -10.63 -9.31
CA ALA A 184 -20.51 -10.27 -10.51
C ALA A 184 -19.79 -10.72 -11.80
N ASP A 185 -20.54 -11.31 -12.73
CA ASP A 185 -20.02 -11.86 -13.99
C ASP A 185 -19.83 -10.79 -15.07
N SER A 186 -20.48 -9.63 -14.93
CA SER A 186 -20.41 -8.53 -15.89
C SER A 186 -20.47 -7.16 -15.21
N LEU A 187 -19.91 -6.14 -15.85
CA LEU A 187 -19.99 -4.75 -15.39
C LEU A 187 -21.43 -4.25 -15.27
N ALA A 188 -22.34 -4.71 -16.14
CA ALA A 188 -23.75 -4.34 -16.07
C ALA A 188 -24.42 -4.88 -14.80
N GLN A 189 -24.20 -6.16 -14.47
CA GLN A 189 -24.68 -6.75 -13.22
C GLN A 189 -24.06 -6.05 -12.00
N GLN A 190 -22.74 -5.82 -12.05
CA GLN A 190 -21.99 -5.15 -11.00
C GLN A 190 -22.54 -3.73 -10.73
N ALA A 191 -22.75 -2.93 -11.77
CA ALA A 191 -23.34 -1.60 -11.66
C ALA A 191 -24.76 -1.64 -11.05
N GLY A 192 -25.58 -2.61 -11.44
CA GLY A 192 -26.91 -2.80 -10.86
C GLY A 192 -26.89 -3.23 -9.38
N VAL A 193 -25.90 -4.01 -8.96
CA VAL A 193 -25.68 -4.34 -7.54
C VAL A 193 -25.18 -3.09 -6.78
N TYR A 194 -24.20 -2.37 -7.32
CA TYR A 194 -23.64 -1.18 -6.68
C TYR A 194 -24.68 -0.08 -6.52
N ALA A 195 -25.54 0.17 -7.52
CA ALA A 195 -26.62 1.17 -7.42
C ALA A 195 -27.59 0.91 -6.24
N ARG A 196 -27.79 -0.37 -5.86
CA ARG A 196 -28.58 -0.76 -4.68
C ARG A 196 -27.80 -0.67 -3.37
N LEU A 197 -26.48 -0.77 -3.44
CA LEU A 197 -25.55 -0.73 -2.31
C LEU A 197 -25.19 0.71 -1.90
N GLU A 198 -24.95 1.57 -2.88
CA GLU A 198 -24.43 2.92 -2.74
C GLU A 198 -25.24 3.78 -1.75
N PRO A 199 -26.60 3.86 -1.83
CA PRO A 199 -27.39 4.63 -0.86
C PRO A 199 -27.32 4.05 0.57
N LYS A 200 -27.03 2.75 0.69
CA LYS A 200 -26.94 2.07 1.99
C LYS A 200 -25.57 2.28 2.65
N ILE A 201 -24.52 2.45 1.85
CA ILE A 201 -23.17 2.83 2.31
C ILE A 201 -23.20 4.30 2.76
N TRP A 202 -23.72 5.18 1.92
CA TRP A 202 -23.63 6.63 2.10
C TRP A 202 -24.74 7.22 2.97
N GLY A 203 -24.71 6.90 4.27
CA GLY A 203 -25.62 7.44 5.29
C GLY A 203 -24.97 8.53 6.16
N LYS A 204 -25.72 9.04 7.15
CA LYS A 204 -25.24 10.06 8.10
C LYS A 204 -23.92 9.67 8.78
N LEU A 205 -23.74 8.38 9.10
CA LEU A 205 -22.53 7.87 9.74
C LEU A 205 -21.29 7.91 8.82
N SER A 206 -21.40 7.45 7.57
CA SER A 206 -20.28 7.49 6.62
C SER A 206 -19.91 8.93 6.26
N HIS A 207 -20.91 9.81 6.13
CA HIS A 207 -20.69 11.24 5.95
C HIS A 207 -19.96 11.87 7.13
N TRP A 208 -20.34 11.52 8.36
CA TRP A 208 -19.65 11.97 9.56
C TRP A 208 -18.21 11.43 9.63
N LEU A 209 -18.00 10.17 9.24
CA LEU A 209 -16.70 9.49 9.25
C LEU A 209 -15.73 10.13 8.25
N LEU A 210 -16.17 10.38 7.01
CA LEU A 210 -15.33 11.02 5.99
C LEU A 210 -14.94 12.47 6.33
N ARG A 211 -15.74 13.15 7.16
CA ARG A 211 -15.45 14.50 7.64
C ARG A 211 -14.42 14.52 8.78
N GLN A 212 -14.04 13.36 9.33
CA GLN A 212 -12.99 13.27 10.31
C GLN A 212 -11.63 13.37 9.62
N ARG A 213 -10.95 14.51 9.78
CA ARG A 213 -9.58 14.75 9.25
C ARG A 213 -8.60 13.61 9.56
N MET A 214 -8.68 13.03 10.75
CA MET A 214 -7.83 11.91 11.18
C MET A 214 -7.96 10.69 10.26
N ILE A 215 -9.16 10.37 9.77
CA ILE A 215 -9.41 9.20 8.92
C ILE A 215 -8.85 9.43 7.53
N MET A 216 -8.95 10.66 7.01
CA MET A 216 -8.36 11.01 5.72
C MET A 216 -6.83 11.03 5.78
N THR A 217 -6.24 11.49 6.87
CA THR A 217 -4.80 11.40 7.11
C THR A 217 -4.33 9.95 7.25
N LEU A 218 -5.14 9.07 7.87
CA LEU A 218 -4.91 7.62 7.91
C LEU A 218 -5.05 6.93 6.55
N LEU A 219 -5.86 7.49 5.64
CA LEU A 219 -5.96 7.08 4.24
C LEU A 219 -4.83 7.65 3.36
N GLY A 220 -3.83 8.28 3.98
CA GLY A 220 -2.64 8.79 3.29
C GLY A 220 -2.87 10.11 2.55
N VAL A 221 -3.98 10.83 2.78
CA VAL A 221 -4.22 12.13 2.13
C VAL A 221 -3.73 13.28 3.02
N PRO A 222 -2.66 14.01 2.65
CA PRO A 222 -2.20 15.20 3.34
C PRO A 222 -3.31 16.25 3.53
N ALA A 223 -3.32 16.91 4.69
CA ALA A 223 -4.27 17.98 5.00
C ALA A 223 -4.36 19.13 3.97
N PRO A 224 -3.26 19.57 3.31
CA PRO A 224 -3.31 20.57 2.25
C PRO A 224 -4.03 20.08 1.00
N GLN A 225 -3.84 18.81 0.63
CA GLN A 225 -4.51 18.21 -0.52
C GLN A 225 -6.00 17.98 -0.24
N LEU A 226 -6.36 17.58 0.99
CA LEU A 226 -7.76 17.56 1.41
C LEU A 226 -8.40 18.94 1.30
N LYS A 227 -7.67 20.00 1.68
CA LYS A 227 -8.16 21.37 1.51
C LYS A 227 -8.31 21.74 0.04
N LEU A 228 -7.35 21.37 -0.81
CA LEU A 228 -7.45 21.59 -2.25
C LEU A 228 -8.66 20.87 -2.87
N ILE A 229 -8.91 19.61 -2.48
CA ILE A 229 -10.08 18.84 -2.91
C ILE A 229 -11.36 19.47 -2.38
N GLU A 230 -11.40 19.89 -1.11
CA GLU A 230 -12.57 20.55 -0.52
C GLU A 230 -12.89 21.87 -1.23
N ASP A 231 -11.87 22.64 -1.61
CA ASP A 231 -12.01 23.95 -2.25
C ASP A 231 -12.27 23.85 -3.77
N SER A 232 -11.82 22.77 -4.43
CA SER A 232 -11.81 22.67 -5.91
C SER A 232 -12.72 21.58 -6.49
N TYR A 233 -13.10 20.56 -5.72
CA TYR A 233 -13.95 19.47 -6.20
C TYR A 233 -15.42 19.75 -5.87
N PRO A 234 -16.34 19.75 -6.86
CA PRO A 234 -17.77 19.95 -6.58
C PRO A 234 -18.31 18.92 -5.59
N GLY A 235 -18.76 19.37 -4.40
CA GLY A 235 -19.21 18.49 -3.32
C GLY A 235 -18.11 18.00 -2.36
N GLY A 236 -16.90 18.56 -2.48
CA GLY A 236 -15.78 18.39 -1.56
C GLY A 236 -15.23 16.96 -1.47
N VAL A 237 -14.50 16.68 -0.39
CA VAL A 237 -13.85 15.38 -0.16
C VAL A 237 -14.85 14.22 -0.19
N THR A 238 -16.08 14.45 0.26
CA THR A 238 -17.09 13.38 0.25
C THR A 238 -17.51 12.99 -1.16
N ALA A 239 -17.74 13.96 -2.05
CA ALA A 239 -18.06 13.66 -3.44
C ALA A 239 -16.89 12.97 -4.14
N TYR A 240 -15.66 13.44 -3.90
CA TYR A 240 -14.45 12.82 -4.42
C TYR A 240 -14.32 11.33 -4.05
N VAL A 241 -14.46 10.99 -2.76
CA VAL A 241 -14.40 9.58 -2.30
C VAL A 241 -15.55 8.76 -2.86
N LYS A 242 -16.77 9.33 -2.96
CA LYS A 242 -17.92 8.67 -3.57
C LYS A 242 -17.66 8.32 -5.03
N ASP A 243 -17.12 9.25 -5.80
CA ASP A 243 -16.88 9.07 -7.23
C ASP A 243 -15.76 8.06 -7.47
N LYS A 244 -14.67 8.10 -6.69
CA LYS A 244 -13.61 7.07 -6.72
C LYS A 244 -14.16 5.68 -6.39
N LEU A 245 -14.93 5.56 -5.31
CA LEU A 245 -15.52 4.27 -4.94
C LEU A 245 -16.50 3.78 -6.01
N ARG A 246 -17.34 4.67 -6.58
CA ARG A 246 -18.24 4.32 -7.68
C ARG A 246 -17.45 3.82 -8.88
N HIS A 247 -16.41 4.53 -9.31
CA HIS A 247 -15.56 4.11 -10.42
C HIS A 247 -14.98 2.71 -10.20
N VAL A 248 -14.37 2.44 -9.03
CA VAL A 248 -13.80 1.12 -8.74
C VAL A 248 -14.87 0.04 -8.66
N MET A 249 -16.01 0.34 -8.03
CA MET A 249 -17.04 -0.65 -7.73
C MET A 249 -18.03 -0.87 -8.88
N SER A 250 -18.07 -0.03 -9.91
CA SER A 250 -18.95 -0.23 -11.08
C SER A 250 -18.26 -0.13 -12.44
N GLY A 251 -17.12 0.55 -12.53
CA GLY A 251 -16.36 0.75 -13.77
C GLY A 251 -15.27 -0.27 -14.03
N LEU A 252 -14.79 -0.97 -12.99
CA LEU A 252 -13.73 -1.97 -13.08
C LEU A 252 -14.22 -3.35 -12.62
N PRO A 253 -13.78 -4.47 -13.21
CA PRO A 253 -14.25 -5.81 -12.82
C PRO A 253 -13.92 -6.14 -11.36
N ALA A 254 -14.94 -6.12 -10.49
CA ALA A 254 -14.79 -6.42 -9.06
C ALA A 254 -14.36 -7.86 -8.80
N ARG A 255 -14.71 -8.78 -9.71
CA ARG A 255 -14.27 -10.19 -9.70
C ARG A 255 -12.75 -10.37 -9.76
N GLU A 256 -12.04 -9.40 -10.35
CA GLU A 256 -10.58 -9.39 -10.42
C GLU A 256 -9.94 -8.51 -9.32
N ASN A 257 -10.75 -7.88 -8.48
CA ASN A 257 -10.31 -6.88 -7.52
C ASN A 257 -10.02 -7.49 -6.15
N TYR A 258 -8.87 -8.15 -6.03
CA TYR A 258 -8.46 -8.80 -4.79
C TYR A 258 -8.20 -7.82 -3.64
N PHE A 259 -7.86 -6.56 -3.93
CA PHE A 259 -7.61 -5.51 -2.92
C PHE A 259 -8.84 -5.26 -2.06
N TRP A 260 -9.99 -5.06 -2.70
CA TRP A 260 -11.24 -4.84 -1.98
C TRP A 260 -11.81 -6.14 -1.42
N ARG A 261 -11.66 -7.26 -2.14
CA ARG A 261 -12.11 -8.58 -1.67
C ARG A 261 -11.55 -8.93 -0.31
N VAL A 262 -10.24 -8.79 -0.11
CA VAL A 262 -9.59 -9.23 1.13
C VAL A 262 -10.02 -8.41 2.34
N TYR A 263 -10.25 -7.12 2.17
CA TYR A 263 -10.74 -6.27 3.27
C TYR A 263 -12.25 -6.43 3.54
N ILE A 264 -13.03 -6.83 2.54
CA ILE A 264 -14.47 -7.13 2.71
C ILE A 264 -14.67 -8.50 3.37
N THR A 265 -13.90 -9.51 2.96
CA THR A 265 -14.14 -10.91 3.30
C THR A 265 -13.17 -11.49 4.32
N GLY A 266 -12.00 -10.87 4.47
CA GLY A 266 -10.93 -11.37 5.32
C GLY A 266 -10.03 -12.37 4.60
N SER A 267 -10.27 -12.69 3.34
CA SER A 267 -9.47 -13.65 2.58
C SER A 267 -9.48 -13.34 1.08
N TYR A 268 -8.55 -13.92 0.35
CA TYR A 268 -8.61 -14.04 -1.10
C TYR A 268 -9.38 -15.31 -1.51
N THR A 269 -9.56 -15.48 -2.81
CA THR A 269 -9.93 -16.77 -3.41
C THR A 269 -8.82 -17.26 -4.33
N LEU A 270 -8.80 -18.54 -4.67
CA LEU A 270 -7.82 -19.08 -5.64
C LEU A 270 -7.87 -18.33 -6.98
N SER A 271 -9.06 -17.90 -7.41
CA SER A 271 -9.27 -17.15 -8.65
C SER A 271 -9.03 -15.63 -8.52
N CYS A 272 -9.02 -15.08 -7.31
CA CYS A 272 -8.93 -13.65 -7.05
C CYS A 272 -7.95 -13.39 -5.89
N CYS A 273 -6.67 -13.53 -6.20
CA CYS A 273 -5.54 -13.30 -5.31
C CYS A 273 -4.38 -12.58 -6.04
N PRO A 274 -3.46 -11.93 -5.30
CA PRO A 274 -2.17 -11.48 -5.83
C PRO A 274 -1.41 -12.58 -6.57
N ASN A 275 -0.57 -12.22 -7.56
CA ASN A 275 0.09 -13.24 -8.39
C ASN A 275 1.05 -14.14 -7.59
N TYR A 276 1.60 -13.66 -6.46
CA TYR A 276 2.46 -14.48 -5.60
C TYR A 276 1.72 -15.61 -4.86
N LEU A 277 0.38 -15.59 -4.87
CA LEU A 277 -0.49 -16.61 -4.28
C LEU A 277 -1.15 -17.50 -5.33
N ARG A 278 -0.67 -17.45 -6.58
CA ARG A 278 -1.05 -18.40 -7.61
C ARG A 278 -0.09 -19.57 -7.60
N GLU A 279 -0.62 -20.78 -7.57
CA GLU A 279 0.15 -22.01 -7.42
C GLU A 279 1.22 -22.16 -8.50
N GLU A 280 0.88 -21.81 -9.74
CA GLU A 280 1.78 -21.87 -10.89
C GLU A 280 3.03 -20.99 -10.75
N ASN A 281 2.98 -19.96 -9.90
CA ASN A 281 4.09 -19.01 -9.72
C ASN A 281 5.04 -19.43 -8.59
N LEU A 282 4.65 -20.37 -7.72
CA LEU A 282 5.44 -20.71 -6.53
C LEU A 282 6.86 -21.22 -6.87
N PRO A 283 7.07 -22.16 -7.82
CA PRO A 283 8.42 -22.63 -8.14
C PRO A 283 9.33 -21.50 -8.66
N LEU A 284 8.77 -20.60 -9.47
CA LEU A 284 9.49 -19.46 -10.03
C LEU A 284 9.93 -18.48 -8.94
N LEU A 285 9.03 -18.17 -8.01
CA LEU A 285 9.30 -17.28 -6.89
C LEU A 285 10.30 -17.90 -5.91
N ALA A 286 10.16 -19.19 -5.60
CA ALA A 286 11.09 -19.92 -4.74
C ALA A 286 12.52 -19.85 -5.29
N GLY A 287 12.71 -20.10 -6.59
CA GLY A 287 14.02 -20.01 -7.25
C GLY A 287 14.61 -18.60 -7.37
N ARG A 288 13.83 -17.56 -7.05
CA ARG A 288 14.25 -16.15 -7.14
C ARG A 288 14.19 -15.39 -5.81
N ALA A 289 13.72 -16.02 -4.74
CA ALA A 289 13.44 -15.36 -3.45
C ALA A 289 14.66 -14.60 -2.89
N ASP A 290 15.87 -15.08 -3.14
CA ASP A 290 17.12 -14.47 -2.65
C ASP A 290 17.49 -13.16 -3.37
N ARG A 291 16.79 -12.82 -4.46
CA ARG A 291 16.96 -11.53 -5.15
C ARG A 291 16.23 -10.39 -4.44
N VAL A 292 15.33 -10.69 -3.49
CA VAL A 292 14.62 -9.69 -2.69
C VAL A 292 15.36 -9.47 -1.38
N LYS A 293 15.79 -8.23 -1.14
CA LYS A 293 16.60 -7.82 0.02
C LYS A 293 15.81 -6.77 0.81
N PRO A 294 15.24 -7.10 1.98
CA PRO A 294 14.59 -6.14 2.86
C PRO A 294 15.62 -5.26 3.57
N HIS A 295 15.33 -3.97 3.73
CA HIS A 295 16.15 -3.02 4.48
C HIS A 295 15.26 -2.16 5.39
N THR A 296 15.58 -2.12 6.69
CA THR A 296 14.88 -1.25 7.64
C THR A 296 15.61 0.07 7.79
N CYS A 297 15.22 1.06 6.98
CA CYS A 297 15.78 2.40 6.94
C CYS A 297 14.92 3.32 6.06
N THR A 298 15.31 4.59 5.92
CA THR A 298 14.75 5.44 4.86
C THR A 298 15.42 5.14 3.51
N VAL A 299 14.79 5.54 2.39
CA VAL A 299 15.40 5.40 1.05
C VAL A 299 16.72 6.17 0.97
N ALA A 300 16.75 7.40 1.49
CA ALA A 300 17.97 8.18 1.63
C ALA A 300 19.05 7.47 2.48
N GLN A 301 18.63 6.88 3.62
CA GLN A 301 19.30 5.86 4.43
C GLN A 301 20.07 4.83 3.60
N PHE A 302 19.29 4.09 2.83
CA PHE A 302 19.74 2.99 2.00
C PHE A 302 20.73 3.43 0.92
N LEU A 303 20.41 4.49 0.17
CA LEU A 303 21.21 4.96 -0.95
C LEU A 303 22.59 5.50 -0.52
N ARG A 304 22.67 6.16 0.64
CA ARG A 304 23.97 6.57 1.20
C ARG A 304 24.86 5.37 1.58
N ARG A 305 24.26 4.32 2.15
CA ARG A 305 24.98 3.13 2.63
C ARG A 305 25.31 2.16 1.49
N ASN A 306 24.52 2.18 0.42
CA ASN A 306 24.63 1.27 -0.72
C ASN A 306 24.64 2.09 -2.02
N PRO A 307 25.67 2.93 -2.24
CA PRO A 307 25.78 3.68 -3.47
C PRO A 307 25.88 2.72 -4.66
N GLY A 308 25.21 3.04 -5.76
CA GLY A 308 25.13 2.18 -6.93
C GLY A 308 24.37 2.80 -8.08
N ILE A 309 24.21 2.03 -9.16
CA ILE A 309 23.42 2.44 -10.32
C ILE A 309 22.17 1.56 -10.35
N TYR A 310 21.08 2.09 -9.80
CA TYR A 310 19.78 1.43 -9.82
C TYR A 310 19.03 1.82 -11.10
N SER A 311 18.26 0.90 -11.66
CA SER A 311 17.52 1.15 -12.91
C SER A 311 16.06 1.50 -12.67
N HIS A 312 15.51 1.17 -11.51
CA HIS A 312 14.12 1.42 -11.19
C HIS A 312 13.96 1.92 -9.75
N TYR A 313 13.11 2.93 -9.58
CA TYR A 313 12.62 3.38 -8.29
C TYR A 313 11.10 3.30 -8.27
N VAL A 314 10.54 2.67 -7.23
CA VAL A 314 9.09 2.63 -6.99
C VAL A 314 8.80 3.32 -5.67
N LEU A 315 8.36 4.56 -5.79
CA LEU A 315 8.07 5.47 -4.68
C LEU A 315 6.56 5.59 -4.51
N LEU A 316 6.13 5.77 -3.27
CA LEU A 316 4.72 5.93 -2.91
C LEU A 316 4.46 7.36 -2.42
N ASP A 317 3.35 7.55 -1.73
CA ASP A 317 2.88 8.80 -1.13
C ASP A 317 3.70 9.26 0.09
N HIS A 318 4.74 8.52 0.50
CA HIS A 318 5.64 9.00 1.56
C HIS A 318 6.30 10.34 1.20
N GLN A 319 6.45 10.60 -0.10
CA GLN A 319 6.93 11.87 -0.64
C GLN A 319 5.98 13.03 -0.36
N ASP A 320 4.66 12.78 -0.32
CA ASP A 320 3.67 13.81 0.01
C ASP A 320 3.85 14.27 1.46
N TRP A 321 4.13 13.33 2.36
CA TRP A 321 4.43 13.65 3.76
C TRP A 321 5.73 14.47 3.87
N LEU A 322 6.79 14.04 3.19
CA LEU A 322 8.07 14.75 3.20
C LEU A 322 7.93 16.17 2.59
N ALA A 323 7.21 16.32 1.48
CA ALA A 323 7.01 17.60 0.81
C ALA A 323 6.38 18.65 1.74
N TRP A 324 5.51 18.20 2.65
CA TRP A 324 4.83 19.09 3.59
C TRP A 324 5.58 19.31 4.91
N HIS A 325 6.19 18.25 5.45
CA HIS A 325 6.76 18.26 6.80
C HIS A 325 8.28 18.47 6.82
N GLU A 326 8.98 17.95 5.83
CA GLU A 326 10.45 17.80 5.77
C GLU A 326 10.97 18.05 4.33
N PRO A 327 10.72 19.24 3.73
CA PRO A 327 11.04 19.48 2.32
C PRO A 327 12.54 19.40 2.00
N GLU A 328 13.41 19.71 2.97
CA GLU A 328 14.86 19.53 2.84
C GLU A 328 15.24 18.04 2.76
N ALA A 329 14.59 17.17 3.53
CA ALA A 329 14.81 15.73 3.47
C ALA A 329 14.27 15.14 2.16
N LEU A 330 13.16 15.66 1.64
CA LEU A 330 12.65 15.27 0.32
C LEU A 330 13.66 15.60 -0.78
N LEU A 331 14.21 16.83 -0.75
CA LEU A 331 15.21 17.25 -1.72
C LEU A 331 16.47 16.39 -1.63
N GLU A 332 16.94 16.09 -0.41
CA GLU A 332 18.08 15.19 -0.20
C GLU A 332 17.81 13.79 -0.76
N GLU A 333 16.65 13.20 -0.50
CA GLU A 333 16.27 11.89 -1.03
C GLU A 333 16.28 11.88 -2.56
N TRP A 334 15.74 12.92 -3.20
CA TRP A 334 15.76 13.05 -4.66
C TRP A 334 17.16 13.24 -5.23
N GLU A 335 18.01 14.04 -4.60
CA GLU A 335 19.40 14.17 -5.05
C GLU A 335 20.16 12.84 -4.94
N LEU A 336 19.91 12.07 -3.89
CA LEU A 336 20.47 10.72 -3.76
C LEU A 336 19.92 9.75 -4.82
N ILE A 337 18.62 9.78 -5.10
CA ILE A 337 18.02 8.99 -6.18
C ILE A 337 18.71 9.32 -7.50
N LEU A 338 18.83 10.60 -7.84
CA LEU A 338 19.44 11.06 -9.09
C LEU A 338 20.94 10.72 -9.16
N ALA A 339 21.67 10.85 -8.05
CA ALA A 339 23.09 10.47 -7.96
C ALA A 339 23.31 8.94 -8.11
N ASN A 340 22.31 8.13 -7.76
CA ASN A 340 22.32 6.68 -7.89
C ASN A 340 21.49 6.18 -9.09
N SER A 341 21.25 7.08 -10.04
CA SER A 341 20.56 6.81 -11.31
C SER A 341 21.50 6.98 -12.50
N ARG A 342 21.07 6.48 -13.65
CA ARG A 342 21.65 6.77 -14.98
C ARG A 342 20.57 7.32 -15.92
N PRO A 343 20.93 7.93 -17.06
CA PRO A 343 19.94 8.26 -18.09
C PRO A 343 19.08 7.03 -18.46
N GLY A 344 17.76 7.24 -18.55
CA GLY A 344 16.77 6.18 -18.75
C GLY A 344 16.40 5.38 -17.50
N THR A 345 16.87 5.76 -16.31
CA THR A 345 16.38 5.17 -15.04
C THR A 345 14.91 5.49 -14.86
N ARG A 346 14.11 4.47 -14.59
CA ARG A 346 12.64 4.55 -14.53
C ARG A 346 12.17 4.78 -13.10
N ILE A 347 11.30 5.76 -12.90
CA ILE A 347 10.82 6.15 -11.58
C ILE A 347 9.29 6.18 -11.62
N LEU A 348 8.68 5.31 -10.83
CA LEU A 348 7.24 5.24 -10.62
C LEU A 348 6.90 5.91 -9.29
N MET A 349 5.94 6.82 -9.31
CA MET A 349 5.49 7.60 -8.16
C MET A 349 3.97 7.55 -8.07
N ARG A 350 3.47 7.43 -6.84
CA ARG A 350 2.06 7.67 -6.53
C ARG A 350 1.95 8.80 -5.53
N SER A 351 0.88 9.56 -5.61
CA SER A 351 0.58 10.65 -4.68
C SER A 351 -0.89 10.62 -4.32
N ALA A 352 -1.22 11.05 -3.11
CA ALA A 352 -2.58 11.36 -2.73
C ALA A 352 -3.09 12.63 -3.43
N GLY A 353 -2.18 13.44 -3.97
CA GLY A 353 -2.45 14.67 -4.70
C GLY A 353 -2.87 14.39 -6.13
N LEU A 354 -3.28 15.43 -6.84
CA LEU A 354 -3.72 15.33 -8.24
C LEU A 354 -2.60 15.72 -9.23
N ASP A 355 -1.49 16.26 -8.73
CA ASP A 355 -0.42 16.83 -9.54
C ASP A 355 0.98 16.52 -8.99
N LEU A 356 2.00 17.03 -9.70
CA LEU A 356 3.42 16.86 -9.39
C LEU A 356 3.97 17.93 -8.43
N SER A 357 3.14 18.62 -7.65
CA SER A 357 3.60 19.66 -6.73
C SER A 357 4.48 19.12 -5.60
N PHE A 358 4.36 17.83 -5.27
CA PHE A 358 5.22 17.17 -4.29
C PHE A 358 6.66 16.98 -4.78
N VAL A 359 6.92 16.97 -6.09
CA VAL A 359 8.29 16.81 -6.62
C VAL A 359 8.98 18.18 -6.69
N PRO A 360 10.17 18.36 -6.06
CA PRO A 360 10.88 19.63 -6.08
C PRO A 360 11.16 20.14 -7.51
N ALA A 361 11.06 21.45 -7.74
CA ALA A 361 11.20 22.03 -9.08
C ALA A 361 12.52 21.69 -9.79
N PRO A 362 13.71 21.77 -9.14
CA PRO A 362 14.98 21.40 -9.77
C PRO A 362 15.06 19.92 -10.19
N VAL A 363 14.37 19.05 -9.43
CA VAL A 363 14.30 17.62 -9.74
C VAL A 363 13.46 17.38 -10.99
N ARG A 364 12.33 18.09 -11.14
CA ARG A 364 11.44 17.93 -12.31
C ARG A 364 12.14 18.26 -13.63
N GLU A 365 13.08 19.19 -13.63
CA GLU A 365 13.86 19.56 -14.83
C GLU A 365 14.79 18.43 -15.31
N ARG A 366 15.22 17.56 -14.39
CA ARG A 366 16.09 16.40 -14.65
C ARG A 366 15.32 15.13 -15.01
N LEU A 367 13.98 15.21 -15.00
CA LEU A 367 13.09 14.11 -15.30
C LEU A 367 12.31 14.37 -16.60
N ARG A 368 11.95 13.29 -17.29
CA ARG A 368 10.97 13.30 -18.37
C ARG A 368 9.76 12.52 -17.91
N PHE A 369 8.62 13.18 -17.80
CA PHE A 369 7.35 12.56 -17.39
C PHE A 369 6.54 12.10 -18.61
N PHE A 370 5.68 11.10 -18.39
CA PHE A 370 4.84 10.49 -19.44
C PHE A 370 3.34 10.51 -19.05
N PRO A 371 2.74 11.69 -18.81
CA PRO A 371 1.33 11.81 -18.39
C PRO A 371 0.34 11.23 -19.41
N GLU A 372 0.68 11.22 -20.69
CA GLU A 372 -0.11 10.61 -21.77
C GLU A 372 -0.29 9.10 -21.61
N ILE A 373 0.64 8.44 -20.90
CA ILE A 373 0.55 7.02 -20.56
C ILE A 373 -0.09 6.86 -19.19
N THR A 374 0.35 7.63 -18.19
CA THR A 374 -0.06 7.38 -16.80
C THR A 374 -1.48 7.82 -16.50
N ALA A 375 -1.98 8.91 -17.10
CA ALA A 375 -3.34 9.40 -16.87
C ALA A 375 -4.41 8.37 -17.26
N PRO A 376 -4.41 7.78 -18.48
CA PRO A 376 -5.38 6.73 -18.82
C PRO A 376 -5.15 5.44 -18.02
N MET A 377 -3.89 5.05 -17.76
CA MET A 377 -3.61 3.86 -16.95
C MET A 377 -4.11 3.99 -15.51
N HIS A 378 -4.02 5.17 -14.89
CA HIS A 378 -4.52 5.41 -13.54
C HIS A 378 -6.03 5.15 -13.41
N LEU A 379 -6.81 5.39 -14.48
CA LEU A 379 -8.23 5.05 -14.49
C LEU A 379 -8.50 3.54 -14.46
N THR A 380 -7.50 2.71 -14.76
CA THR A 380 -7.62 1.24 -14.70
C THR A 380 -7.18 0.67 -13.35
N ASP A 381 -6.71 1.51 -12.43
CA ASP A 381 -6.26 1.09 -11.10
C ASP A 381 -7.40 0.49 -10.30
N ARG A 382 -7.26 -0.79 -9.94
CA ARG A 382 -8.30 -1.52 -9.19
C ARG A 382 -8.42 -1.06 -7.74
N VAL A 383 -7.48 -0.25 -7.26
CA VAL A 383 -7.45 0.17 -5.87
C VAL A 383 -8.28 1.44 -5.66
N GLY A 384 -7.96 2.50 -6.39
CA GLY A 384 -8.68 3.79 -6.36
C GLY A 384 -8.42 4.64 -5.12
N THR A 385 -7.30 4.42 -4.41
CA THR A 385 -6.89 5.21 -3.23
C THR A 385 -6.08 6.44 -3.59
N TYR A 386 -5.17 6.31 -4.56
CA TYR A 386 -4.27 7.40 -4.94
C TYR A 386 -4.98 8.46 -5.79
N GLY A 387 -4.56 9.71 -5.60
CA GLY A 387 -5.03 10.85 -6.36
C GLY A 387 -4.42 10.89 -7.75
N SER A 388 -3.15 10.49 -7.87
CA SER A 388 -2.42 10.47 -9.12
C SER A 388 -1.39 9.34 -9.20
N LEU A 389 -1.03 9.01 -10.45
CA LEU A 389 0.03 8.09 -10.83
C LEU A 389 0.98 8.80 -11.80
N HIS A 390 2.26 8.77 -11.50
CA HIS A 390 3.28 9.42 -12.31
C HIS A 390 4.42 8.46 -12.61
N PHE A 391 4.92 8.54 -13.83
CA PHE A 391 6.04 7.76 -14.34
C PHE A 391 7.00 8.72 -15.02
N ALA A 392 8.27 8.58 -14.70
CA ALA A 392 9.31 9.42 -15.25
C ALA A 392 10.58 8.62 -15.57
N GLU A 393 11.36 9.16 -16.49
CA GLU A 393 12.72 8.70 -16.77
C GLU A 393 13.72 9.81 -16.45
N VAL A 394 14.86 9.43 -15.88
CA VAL A 394 16.00 10.35 -15.68
C VAL A 394 16.59 10.70 -17.04
N ARG A 395 16.81 12.01 -17.27
CA ARG A 395 17.36 12.54 -18.53
C ARG A 395 18.83 12.19 -18.75
#